data_AF-A0A352WJ66-F1
#
_entry.id   AF-A0A352WJ66-F1
#
_cell.length_a   1.000
_cell.length_b   1.000
_cell.length_c   1.000
_cell.angle_alpha   90.00
_cell.angle_beta   90.00
_cell.angle_gamma   90.00
#
_symmetry.space_group_name_H-M   'P 1'
#
loop_
_entity.id
_entity.type
_entity.pdbx_description
1 polymer ?
#
loop_
_entity_poly.entity_id
_entity_poly.type
_entity_poly.pdbx_seq_one_letter_code
_entity_poly.pdbx_strand_id
1 'polypeptide(L)'
;MEKLTINLKAGDKEQTLSVDKNTDLKLLLELAGINDTDSIMAAKVDGKLRELHYGLEKNSNVSVVTVDTVIGFEIYKRGLTLLMMKAFNDVLDYRNDFYVEVMYSLGKGLFCRLVSRSLKITDGIISKVKERMQEIVRDDLRISKQTVSTEDARIMFRNSGLVDKEKLLKYRRVSRINLYQLEGYCDYFYGYMPFSTRCLKYFDLVPYDDGFVLALPDNKDITKKIEYTAPEKLYRVLRKSEDWGKMMQIDCVGDMNDVISEGGINDLMLVQEALMEKEIAEIACRIIEEGKKVILIAGPSSSGKTTFSHRLSIQLRAHGMHPHPIALDNFFKERDETPRDEDGNYDFECLEAMDLELFNSKMVGLLNGNEELLPKFDFNQGRKVYDGKKLLLKPDDVLVCEGIHALNPKMTESLPDKDKFRIYISALNMLNIDEHNRIATTDGRLLRRMVRDARTRGNDAQKTISMWPSVRRGEEKNIFPYQEEADIMFNSALIYELSAIKQFAEPLLFKVPRDSEEYFEANRLLKFLDYFLGFDVSNIPQNSITREFIGGGCFDI
;
A
#
# COMPACT_ATOMS: atom_id res chain seq x y z
N MET A 1 15.09 -45.37 0.23
CA MET A 1 14.19 -44.20 0.12
C MET A 1 14.09 -43.82 -1.34
N GLU A 2 12.91 -43.40 -1.81
CA GLU A 2 12.72 -42.94 -3.18
C GLU A 2 13.59 -41.69 -3.40
N LYS A 3 14.43 -41.70 -4.44
CA LYS A 3 15.30 -40.57 -4.78
C LYS A 3 14.58 -39.64 -5.76
N LEU A 4 14.64 -38.34 -5.48
CA LEU A 4 14.09 -37.28 -6.31
C LEU A 4 15.22 -36.51 -7.00
N THR A 5 14.98 -36.10 -8.23
CA THR A 5 15.87 -35.19 -8.98
C THR A 5 15.33 -33.76 -8.87
N ILE A 6 16.13 -32.87 -8.31
CA ILE A 6 15.76 -31.48 -8.04
C ILE A 6 16.69 -30.55 -8.79
N ASN A 7 16.13 -29.67 -9.61
CA ASN A 7 16.90 -28.59 -10.24
C ASN A 7 16.77 -27.35 -9.37
N LEU A 8 17.85 -26.98 -8.67
CA LEU A 8 17.92 -25.84 -7.79
C LEU A 8 18.55 -24.64 -8.51
N LYS A 9 17.90 -23.47 -8.40
CA LYS A 9 18.42 -22.17 -8.80
C LYS A 9 18.53 -21.25 -7.58
N ALA A 10 19.74 -20.84 -7.24
CA ALA A 10 20.05 -19.93 -6.14
C ALA A 10 20.96 -18.79 -6.62
N GLY A 11 20.36 -17.66 -7.03
CA GLY A 11 21.08 -16.61 -7.73
C GLY A 11 21.65 -17.14 -9.05
N ASP A 12 22.95 -16.97 -9.26
CA ASP A 12 23.68 -17.46 -10.45
C ASP A 12 24.05 -18.95 -10.38
N LYS A 13 23.82 -19.61 -9.22
CA LYS A 13 24.09 -21.04 -9.08
C LYS A 13 22.89 -21.85 -9.54
N GLU A 14 23.10 -22.68 -10.56
CA GLU A 14 22.16 -23.70 -10.99
C GLU A 14 22.79 -25.09 -10.78
N GLN A 15 22.09 -25.98 -10.07
CA GLN A 15 22.58 -27.31 -9.76
C GLN A 15 21.45 -28.33 -9.75
N THR A 16 21.70 -29.52 -10.29
CA THR A 16 20.81 -30.67 -10.15
C THR A 16 21.31 -31.56 -9.01
N LEU A 17 20.43 -31.84 -8.03
CA LEU A 17 20.71 -32.70 -6.88
C LEU A 17 19.81 -33.93 -6.86
N SER A 18 20.34 -35.04 -6.37
CA SER A 18 19.56 -36.23 -6.04
C SER A 18 19.37 -36.32 -4.53
N VAL A 19 18.14 -36.13 -4.06
CA VAL A 19 17.79 -36.10 -2.64
C VAL A 19 16.74 -37.16 -2.30
N ASP A 20 16.60 -37.52 -1.03
CA ASP A 20 15.53 -38.44 -0.63
C ASP A 20 14.18 -37.71 -0.62
N LYS A 21 13.11 -38.45 -0.93
CA LYS A 21 11.74 -37.94 -0.81
C LYS A 21 11.48 -37.41 0.60
N ASN A 22 10.76 -36.29 0.68
CA ASN A 22 10.50 -35.49 1.87
C ASN A 22 11.72 -34.76 2.46
N THR A 23 12.85 -34.70 1.74
CA THR A 23 13.92 -33.74 2.07
C THR A 23 13.33 -32.34 2.09
N ASP A 24 13.47 -31.63 3.21
CA ASP A 24 12.99 -30.26 3.30
C ASP A 24 13.90 -29.29 2.54
N LEU A 25 13.35 -28.14 2.16
CA LEU A 25 14.06 -27.14 1.36
C LEU A 25 15.25 -26.55 2.12
N LYS A 26 15.23 -26.49 3.45
CA LYS A 26 16.38 -26.04 4.25
C LYS A 26 17.56 -26.99 4.10
N LEU A 27 17.33 -28.30 4.26
CA LEU A 27 18.34 -29.34 4.09
C LEU A 27 18.82 -29.42 2.63
N LEU A 28 17.93 -29.23 1.63
CA LEU A 28 18.32 -29.14 0.23
C LEU A 28 19.37 -28.05 0.00
N LEU A 29 19.17 -26.85 0.59
CA LEU A 29 20.11 -25.73 0.45
C LEU A 29 21.47 -26.03 1.10
N GLU A 30 21.46 -26.72 2.24
CA GLU A 30 22.68 -27.18 2.91
C GLU A 30 23.44 -28.21 2.07
N LEU A 31 22.73 -29.20 1.50
CA LEU A 31 23.30 -30.20 0.60
C LEU A 31 23.87 -29.59 -0.70
N ALA A 32 23.30 -28.48 -1.16
CA ALA A 32 23.79 -27.72 -2.30
C ALA A 32 24.97 -26.79 -1.97
N GLY A 33 25.45 -26.76 -0.71
CA GLY A 33 26.55 -25.90 -0.29
C GLY A 33 26.22 -24.40 -0.35
N ILE A 34 24.94 -24.05 -0.16
CA ILE A 34 24.51 -22.64 -0.08
C ILE A 34 24.74 -22.15 1.35
N ASN A 35 25.82 -21.39 1.54
CA ASN A 35 26.27 -20.96 2.87
C ASN A 35 25.48 -19.77 3.43
N ASP A 36 25.04 -18.83 2.57
CA ASP A 36 24.22 -17.70 2.99
C ASP A 36 22.74 -18.09 3.03
N THR A 37 22.37 -18.84 4.06
CA THR A 37 20.97 -19.21 4.28
C THR A 37 20.16 -18.14 5.01
N ASP A 38 20.82 -17.09 5.53
CA ASP A 38 20.16 -16.04 6.30
C ASP A 38 19.47 -15.02 5.39
N SER A 39 19.96 -14.84 4.16
CA SER A 39 19.27 -14.02 3.15
C SER A 39 18.10 -14.73 2.48
N ILE A 40 17.97 -16.06 2.62
CA ILE A 40 16.92 -16.86 1.97
C ILE A 40 15.69 -16.96 2.88
N MET A 41 14.56 -16.45 2.39
CA MET A 41 13.30 -16.41 3.14
C MET A 41 12.36 -17.56 2.79
N ALA A 42 12.35 -17.99 1.54
CA ALA A 42 11.47 -19.03 1.00
C ALA A 42 12.03 -19.59 -0.31
N ALA A 43 11.29 -20.47 -0.98
CA ALA A 43 11.60 -20.89 -2.34
C ALA A 43 10.32 -21.15 -3.16
N LYS A 44 10.41 -21.01 -4.48
CA LYS A 44 9.39 -21.42 -5.43
C LYS A 44 9.67 -22.85 -5.88
N VAL A 45 8.74 -23.76 -5.63
CA VAL A 45 8.78 -25.16 -6.09
C VAL A 45 7.76 -25.32 -7.20
N ASP A 46 8.22 -25.60 -8.42
CA ASP A 46 7.39 -25.64 -9.64
C ASP A 46 6.51 -24.39 -9.78
N GLY A 47 7.13 -23.22 -9.57
CA GLY A 47 6.45 -21.90 -9.62
C GLY A 47 5.64 -21.54 -8.36
N LYS A 48 5.43 -22.46 -7.41
CA LYS A 48 4.64 -22.21 -6.19
C LYS A 48 5.52 -21.84 -5.02
N LEU A 49 5.24 -20.71 -4.37
CA LEU A 49 5.97 -20.30 -3.17
C LEU A 49 5.75 -21.31 -2.02
N ARG A 50 6.85 -21.67 -1.34
CA ARG A 50 6.93 -22.63 -0.23
C ARG A 50 7.92 -22.14 0.82
N GLU A 51 7.62 -22.45 2.08
CA GLU A 51 8.53 -22.21 3.21
C GLU A 51 9.65 -23.25 3.23
N LEU A 52 10.75 -22.93 3.90
CA LEU A 52 11.92 -23.79 3.88
C LEU A 52 11.72 -25.14 4.60
N HIS A 53 10.67 -25.28 5.42
CA HIS A 53 10.30 -26.57 6.03
C HIS A 53 9.46 -27.47 5.12
N TYR A 54 9.15 -27.04 3.88
CA TYR A 54 8.39 -27.84 2.93
C TYR A 54 9.19 -29.05 2.47
N GLY A 55 8.63 -30.25 2.64
CA GLY A 55 9.21 -31.49 2.13
C GLY A 55 8.96 -31.68 0.64
N LEU A 56 10.00 -32.03 -0.12
CA LEU A 56 9.91 -32.32 -1.54
C LEU A 56 9.26 -33.69 -1.80
N GLU A 57 8.13 -33.71 -2.49
CA GLU A 57 7.35 -34.94 -2.70
C GLU A 57 7.62 -35.62 -4.06
N LYS A 58 8.14 -34.86 -5.03
CA LYS A 58 8.37 -35.29 -6.42
C LYS A 58 9.54 -34.52 -7.04
N ASN A 59 9.97 -34.93 -8.23
CA ASN A 59 10.93 -34.17 -9.03
C ASN A 59 10.38 -32.77 -9.32
N SER A 60 11.18 -31.75 -9.04
CA SER A 60 10.73 -30.35 -9.08
C SER A 60 11.85 -29.40 -9.46
N ASN A 61 11.46 -28.25 -9.99
CA ASN A 61 12.33 -27.09 -10.14
C ASN A 61 12.17 -26.17 -8.93
N VAL A 62 13.27 -25.82 -8.28
CA VAL A 62 13.31 -25.01 -7.07
C VAL A 62 14.08 -23.74 -7.35
N SER A 63 13.50 -22.57 -7.09
CA SER A 63 14.23 -21.30 -7.08
C SER A 63 14.10 -20.58 -5.76
N VAL A 64 15.21 -20.09 -5.21
CA VAL A 64 15.21 -19.41 -3.91
C VAL A 64 14.55 -18.03 -3.99
N VAL A 65 13.98 -17.59 -2.87
CA VAL A 65 13.44 -16.24 -2.69
C VAL A 65 14.21 -15.60 -1.56
N THR A 66 15.03 -14.62 -1.92
CA THR A 66 15.90 -13.85 -1.02
C THR A 66 15.23 -12.59 -0.52
N VAL A 67 15.73 -12.05 0.59
CA VAL A 67 15.20 -10.87 1.31
C VAL A 67 15.16 -9.59 0.48
N ASP A 68 16.01 -9.45 -0.52
CA ASP A 68 16.07 -8.33 -1.45
C ASP A 68 14.89 -8.29 -2.44
N THR A 69 14.26 -9.43 -2.68
CA THR A 69 13.02 -9.50 -3.45
C THR A 69 11.84 -8.93 -2.67
N VAL A 70 10.84 -8.38 -3.36
CA VAL A 70 9.61 -7.86 -2.73
C VAL A 70 8.93 -8.91 -1.84
N ILE A 71 8.81 -10.14 -2.34
CA ILE A 71 8.18 -11.25 -1.61
C ILE A 71 9.02 -11.64 -0.39
N GLY A 72 10.34 -11.76 -0.54
CA GLY A 72 11.23 -12.10 0.57
C GLY A 72 11.21 -11.03 1.66
N PHE A 73 11.20 -9.75 1.30
CA PHE A 73 11.12 -8.68 2.28
C PHE A 73 9.78 -8.65 3.02
N GLU A 74 8.66 -8.99 2.38
CA GLU A 74 7.38 -9.14 3.08
C GLU A 74 7.39 -10.33 4.06
N ILE A 75 8.09 -11.43 3.75
CA ILE A 75 8.29 -12.54 4.70
C ILE A 75 9.14 -12.07 5.89
N TYR A 76 10.21 -11.32 5.62
CA TYR A 76 11.08 -10.73 6.65
C TYR A 76 10.30 -9.82 7.60
N LYS A 77 9.47 -8.90 7.07
CA LYS A 77 8.61 -8.01 7.87
C LYS A 77 7.67 -8.79 8.79
N ARG A 78 6.98 -9.82 8.28
CA ARG A 78 6.10 -10.66 9.11
C ARG A 78 6.86 -11.37 10.22
N GLY A 79 8.06 -11.87 9.91
CA GLY A 79 8.96 -12.45 10.90
C GLY A 79 9.32 -11.47 12.00
N LEU A 80 9.69 -10.24 11.65
CA LEU A 80 9.96 -9.17 12.62
C LEU A 80 8.74 -8.82 13.47
N THR A 81 7.55 -8.77 12.88
CA THR A 81 6.31 -8.55 13.63
C THR A 81 6.09 -9.67 14.66
N LEU A 82 6.20 -10.94 14.26
CA LEU A 82 6.05 -12.08 15.18
C LEU A 82 7.10 -12.06 16.30
N LEU A 83 8.37 -11.78 15.95
CA LEU A 83 9.47 -11.63 16.89
C LEU A 83 9.20 -10.52 17.91
N MET A 84 8.71 -9.37 17.44
CA MET A 84 8.35 -8.24 18.28
C MET A 84 7.21 -8.60 19.24
N MET A 85 6.14 -9.24 18.74
CA MET A 85 5.01 -9.65 19.59
C MET A 85 5.44 -10.62 20.69
N LYS A 86 6.29 -11.60 20.36
CA LYS A 86 6.88 -12.50 21.36
C LYS A 86 7.71 -11.74 22.39
N ALA A 87 8.58 -10.83 21.95
CA ALA A 87 9.42 -10.06 22.86
C ALA A 87 8.62 -9.15 23.81
N PHE A 88 7.52 -8.55 23.35
CA PHE A 88 6.60 -7.82 24.24
C PHE A 88 5.96 -8.75 25.28
N ASN A 89 5.52 -9.94 24.88
CA ASN A 89 4.96 -10.92 25.81
C ASN A 89 5.96 -11.38 26.87
N ASP A 90 7.23 -11.59 26.48
CA ASP A 90 8.30 -11.93 27.42
C ASP A 90 8.60 -10.81 28.41
N VAL A 91 8.70 -9.57 27.93
CA VAL A 91 9.06 -8.41 28.77
C VAL A 91 7.92 -7.99 29.69
N LEU A 92 6.67 -8.22 29.30
CA LEU A 92 5.48 -7.83 30.05
C LEU A 92 4.81 -9.00 30.78
N ASP A 93 5.51 -10.12 30.92
CA ASP A 93 5.12 -11.31 31.69
C ASP A 93 3.77 -11.93 31.29
N TYR A 94 3.46 -11.96 29.98
CA TYR A 94 2.24 -12.59 29.44
C TYR A 94 0.94 -12.13 30.13
N ARG A 95 0.90 -10.88 30.61
CA ARG A 95 -0.30 -10.29 31.23
C ARG A 95 -1.40 -10.13 30.20
N ASN A 96 -2.66 -10.32 30.60
CA ASN A 96 -3.82 -10.28 29.70
C ASN A 96 -4.46 -8.88 29.55
N ASP A 97 -3.86 -7.83 30.11
CA ASP A 97 -4.37 -6.46 30.07
C ASP A 97 -3.65 -5.57 29.03
N PHE A 98 -2.94 -6.19 28.08
CA PHE A 98 -2.35 -5.49 26.95
C PHE A 98 -2.41 -6.32 25.66
N TYR A 99 -2.30 -5.61 24.55
CA TYR A 99 -1.91 -6.15 23.25
C TYR A 99 -1.16 -5.07 22.47
N VAL A 100 -0.50 -5.46 21.38
CA VAL A 100 0.24 -4.52 20.53
C VAL A 100 -0.41 -4.48 19.16
N GLU A 101 -0.83 -3.30 18.73
CA GLU A 101 -1.40 -3.09 17.39
C GLU A 101 -0.31 -2.69 16.40
N VAL A 102 -0.35 -3.27 15.21
CA VAL A 102 0.43 -2.85 14.05
C VAL A 102 -0.48 -2.01 13.16
N MET A 103 -0.30 -0.70 13.19
CA MET A 103 -1.21 0.25 12.55
C MET A 103 -0.87 0.40 11.06
N TYR A 104 0.04 1.30 10.71
CA TYR A 104 0.31 1.68 9.33
C TYR A 104 1.80 1.80 9.05
N SER A 105 2.14 1.75 7.76
CA SER A 105 3.48 2.06 7.30
C SER A 105 3.73 3.56 7.40
N LEU A 106 4.78 3.93 8.13
CA LEU A 106 5.21 5.30 8.32
C LEU A 106 6.64 5.43 7.81
N GLY A 107 6.81 5.88 6.57
CA GLY A 107 8.11 5.84 5.89
C GLY A 107 8.63 4.40 5.73
N LYS A 108 9.87 4.15 6.17
CA LYS A 108 10.49 2.80 6.17
C LYS A 108 10.21 2.00 7.45
N GLY A 109 9.18 2.35 8.22
CA GLY A 109 8.82 1.66 9.46
C GLY A 109 7.35 1.30 9.56
N LEU A 110 7.00 0.50 10.56
CA LEU A 110 5.62 0.22 10.95
C LEU A 110 5.34 0.93 12.27
N PHE A 111 4.35 1.83 12.28
CA PHE A 111 3.88 2.44 13.52
C PHE A 111 3.06 1.41 14.30
N CYS A 112 3.36 1.27 15.58
CA CYS A 112 2.76 0.31 16.48
C CYS A 112 2.31 1.00 17.76
N ARG A 113 1.23 0.50 18.37
CA ARG A 113 0.73 1.00 19.64
C ARG A 113 0.64 -0.12 20.66
N LEU A 114 1.10 0.16 21.88
CA LEU A 114 0.81 -0.68 23.04
C LEU A 114 -0.56 -0.25 23.60
N VAL A 115 -1.57 -1.10 23.46
CA VAL A 115 -2.89 -0.85 24.05
C VAL A 115 -2.95 -1.56 25.39
N SER A 116 -3.11 -0.81 26.47
CA SER A 116 -3.25 -1.34 27.83
C SER A 116 -4.00 -0.36 28.73
N ARG A 117 -4.68 -0.88 29.75
CA ARG A 117 -5.30 -0.05 30.80
C ARG A 117 -4.28 0.45 31.83
N SER A 118 -3.21 -0.29 32.05
CA SER A 118 -2.25 -0.05 33.15
C SER A 118 -0.87 0.38 32.67
N LEU A 119 -0.54 0.11 31.40
CA LEU A 119 0.77 0.39 30.83
C LEU A 119 0.71 1.48 29.77
N LYS A 120 1.79 2.27 29.71
CA LYS A 120 2.10 3.15 28.60
C LYS A 120 3.47 2.81 28.06
N ILE A 121 3.67 3.06 26.78
CA ILE A 121 4.98 2.87 26.17
C ILE A 121 5.97 3.85 26.82
N THR A 122 7.18 3.36 27.11
CA THR A 122 8.28 4.15 27.67
C THR A 122 9.57 3.70 27.00
N ASP A 123 10.57 4.58 26.97
CA ASP A 123 11.90 4.25 26.45
C ASP A 123 12.47 2.99 27.11
N GLY A 124 12.26 2.83 28.42
CA GLY A 124 12.70 1.65 29.17
C GLY A 124 12.03 0.35 28.71
N ILE A 125 10.73 0.36 28.40
CA ILE A 125 10.04 -0.82 27.83
C ILE A 125 10.60 -1.11 26.43
N ILE A 126 10.73 -0.09 25.58
CA ILE A 126 11.23 -0.24 24.21
C ILE A 126 12.65 -0.80 24.19
N SER A 127 13.55 -0.29 25.05
CA SER A 127 14.91 -0.82 25.15
C SER A 127 14.92 -2.29 25.58
N LYS A 128 14.13 -2.67 26.59
CA LYS A 128 14.03 -4.07 27.03
C LYS A 128 13.47 -4.98 25.94
N VAL A 129 12.43 -4.54 25.23
CA VAL A 129 11.85 -5.32 24.12
C VAL A 129 12.88 -5.47 23.00
N LYS A 130 13.61 -4.41 22.64
CA LYS A 130 14.67 -4.47 21.63
C LYS A 130 15.78 -5.44 22.03
N GLU A 131 16.25 -5.38 23.27
CA GLU A 131 17.23 -6.32 23.81
C GLU A 131 16.72 -7.77 23.75
N ARG A 132 15.46 -7.98 24.15
CA ARG A 132 14.83 -9.31 24.10
C ARG A 132 14.67 -9.83 22.68
N MET A 133 14.29 -9.00 21.71
CA MET A 133 14.25 -9.38 20.30
C MET A 133 15.65 -9.81 19.81
N GLN A 134 16.71 -9.10 20.20
CA GLN A 134 18.08 -9.46 19.83
C GLN A 134 18.55 -10.77 20.47
N GLU A 135 18.15 -11.06 21.70
CA GLU A 135 18.37 -12.37 22.34
C GLU A 135 17.72 -13.49 21.55
N ILE A 136 16.42 -13.37 21.25
CA ILE A 136 15.68 -14.38 20.49
C ILE A 136 16.28 -14.62 19.09
N VAL A 137 16.84 -13.58 18.46
CA VAL A 137 17.57 -13.73 17.18
C VAL A 137 18.88 -14.50 17.37
N ARG A 138 19.63 -14.23 18.46
CA ARG A 138 20.87 -14.97 18.78
C ARG A 138 20.60 -16.44 19.08
N ASP A 139 19.45 -16.75 19.67
CA ASP A 139 19.04 -18.12 20.02
C ASP A 139 18.61 -18.97 18.81
N ASP A 140 18.48 -18.38 17.60
CA ASP A 140 18.10 -19.06 16.35
C ASP A 140 16.85 -19.95 16.51
N LEU A 141 15.81 -19.39 17.11
CA LEU A 141 14.57 -20.11 17.37
C LEU A 141 13.82 -20.41 16.08
N ARG A 142 13.35 -21.65 15.94
CA ARG A 142 12.55 -22.08 14.79
C ARG A 142 11.13 -21.50 14.87
N ILE A 143 10.64 -21.01 13.73
CA ILE A 143 9.23 -20.63 13.59
C ILE A 143 8.46 -21.83 13.06
N SER A 144 7.58 -22.39 13.87
CA SER A 144 6.75 -23.54 13.49
C SER A 144 5.41 -23.08 12.92
N LYS A 145 4.84 -23.89 12.03
CA LYS A 145 3.51 -23.69 11.46
C LYS A 145 2.60 -24.83 11.89
N GLN A 146 1.44 -24.50 12.42
CA GLN A 146 0.41 -25.45 12.82
C GLN A 146 -0.90 -25.15 12.12
N THR A 147 -1.51 -26.17 11.51
CA THR A 147 -2.86 -26.04 10.95
C THR A 147 -3.88 -26.43 12.02
N VAL A 148 -4.79 -25.52 12.37
CA VAL A 148 -5.85 -25.73 13.35
C VAL A 148 -7.23 -25.51 12.72
N SER A 149 -8.31 -25.88 13.41
CA SER A 149 -9.65 -25.49 12.95
C SER A 149 -9.84 -23.99 13.13
N THR A 150 -10.62 -23.37 12.25
CA THR A 150 -10.92 -21.93 12.34
C THR A 150 -11.60 -21.59 13.68
N GLU A 151 -12.45 -22.48 14.20
CA GLU A 151 -13.14 -22.27 15.47
C GLU A 151 -12.19 -22.35 16.67
N ASP A 152 -11.27 -23.33 16.70
CA ASP A 152 -10.27 -23.42 17.77
C ASP A 152 -9.39 -22.15 17.81
N ALA A 153 -9.00 -21.64 16.64
CA ALA A 153 -8.23 -20.40 16.55
C ALA A 153 -9.02 -19.20 17.07
N ARG A 154 -10.33 -19.11 16.78
CA ARG A 154 -11.19 -18.04 17.32
C ARG A 154 -11.24 -18.07 18.84
N ILE A 155 -11.48 -19.24 19.42
CA ILE A 155 -11.50 -19.40 20.88
C ILE A 155 -10.15 -19.04 21.49
N MET A 156 -9.04 -19.47 20.86
CA MET A 156 -7.68 -19.12 21.29
C MET A 156 -7.46 -17.61 21.30
N PHE A 157 -7.77 -16.90 20.20
CA PHE A 157 -7.55 -15.45 20.11
C PHE A 157 -8.43 -14.65 21.06
N ARG A 158 -9.70 -15.05 21.22
CA ARG A 158 -10.59 -14.46 22.24
C ARG A 158 -9.99 -14.57 23.65
N ASN A 159 -9.49 -15.75 24.01
CA ASN A 159 -8.90 -15.99 25.33
C ASN A 159 -7.61 -15.19 25.57
N SER A 160 -6.89 -14.86 24.49
CA SER A 160 -5.70 -14.00 24.52
C SER A 160 -6.00 -12.51 24.40
N GLY A 161 -7.28 -12.11 24.37
CA GLY A 161 -7.69 -10.70 24.25
C GLY A 161 -7.57 -10.10 22.85
N LEU A 162 -7.27 -10.91 21.83
CA LEU A 162 -7.17 -10.50 20.42
C LEU A 162 -8.54 -10.62 19.75
N VAL A 163 -9.41 -9.64 20.04
CA VAL A 163 -10.83 -9.62 19.65
C VAL A 163 -11.02 -9.38 18.15
N ASP A 164 -10.15 -8.61 17.48
CA ASP A 164 -10.31 -8.31 16.05
C ASP A 164 -10.03 -9.55 15.21
N LYS A 165 -9.02 -10.36 15.58
CA LYS A 165 -8.82 -11.70 15.00
C LYS A 165 -10.07 -12.58 15.16
N GLU A 166 -10.70 -12.54 16.32
CA GLU A 166 -11.91 -13.33 16.56
C GLU A 166 -13.07 -12.89 15.65
N LYS A 167 -13.31 -11.58 15.53
CA LYS A 167 -14.33 -10.99 14.64
C LYS A 167 -14.02 -11.27 13.18
N LEU A 168 -12.78 -11.13 12.74
CA LEU A 168 -12.35 -11.43 11.39
C LEU A 168 -12.63 -12.89 11.02
N LEU A 169 -12.21 -13.82 11.88
CA LEU A 169 -12.34 -15.26 11.64
C LEU A 169 -13.81 -15.72 11.66
N LYS A 170 -14.73 -14.97 12.26
CA LYS A 170 -16.20 -15.23 12.21
C LYS A 170 -16.72 -15.37 10.78
N TYR A 171 -16.19 -14.57 9.87
CA TYR A 171 -16.63 -14.52 8.46
C TYR A 171 -15.80 -15.40 7.53
N ARG A 172 -14.79 -16.11 8.06
CA ARG A 172 -13.94 -16.98 7.24
C ARG A 172 -14.67 -18.24 6.84
N ARG A 173 -14.68 -18.51 5.53
CA ARG A 173 -15.35 -19.67 4.93
C ARG A 173 -14.52 -20.95 4.98
N VAL A 174 -13.21 -20.83 5.18
CA VAL A 174 -12.30 -21.98 5.29
C VAL A 174 -12.43 -22.64 6.66
N SER A 175 -12.41 -23.98 6.69
CA SER A 175 -12.56 -24.76 7.94
C SER A 175 -11.27 -24.85 8.76
N ARG A 176 -10.12 -24.57 8.15
CA ARG A 176 -8.81 -24.65 8.78
C ARG A 176 -7.94 -23.45 8.39
N ILE A 177 -7.14 -22.98 9.34
CA ILE A 177 -6.16 -21.92 9.13
C ILE A 177 -4.79 -22.34 9.63
N ASN A 178 -3.75 -21.64 9.18
CA ASN A 178 -2.38 -21.84 9.64
C ASN A 178 -2.02 -20.78 10.66
N LEU A 179 -1.60 -21.23 11.85
CA LEU A 179 -1.00 -20.41 12.89
C LEU A 179 0.51 -20.59 12.84
N TYR A 180 1.24 -19.53 13.20
CA TYR A 180 2.68 -19.56 13.40
C TYR A 180 3.00 -19.46 14.87
N GLN A 181 3.98 -20.22 15.31
CA GLN A 181 4.39 -20.29 16.70
C GLN A 181 5.89 -20.01 16.85
N LEU A 182 6.21 -19.21 17.88
CA LEU A 182 7.56 -18.89 18.31
C LEU A 182 7.64 -19.05 19.82
N GLU A 183 8.24 -20.15 20.28
CA GLU A 183 8.46 -20.47 21.70
C GLU A 183 7.20 -20.21 22.57
N GLY A 184 6.11 -20.91 22.25
CA GLY A 184 4.85 -20.81 23.00
C GLY A 184 3.92 -19.66 22.59
N TYR A 185 4.43 -18.59 21.99
CA TYR A 185 3.57 -17.53 21.43
C TYR A 185 3.03 -17.95 20.06
N CYS A 186 1.71 -17.83 19.86
CA CYS A 186 1.01 -18.25 18.66
C CYS A 186 0.25 -17.08 18.03
N ASP A 187 0.31 -16.97 16.70
CA ASP A 187 -0.35 -15.89 15.97
C ASP A 187 -0.83 -16.31 14.58
N TYR A 188 -1.72 -15.50 14.02
CA TYR A 188 -2.23 -15.63 12.66
C TYR A 188 -1.63 -14.53 11.77
N PHE A 189 -1.02 -14.95 10.66
CA PHE A 189 -0.44 -14.04 9.68
C PHE A 189 -0.86 -14.38 8.26
N TYR A 190 -1.03 -13.32 7.47
CA TYR A 190 -1.33 -13.45 6.05
C TYR A 190 -0.06 -13.64 5.22
N GLY A 191 0.40 -14.88 5.09
CA GLY A 191 1.49 -15.23 4.18
C GLY A 191 2.44 -16.28 4.76
N TYR A 192 3.62 -16.36 4.16
CA TYR A 192 4.69 -17.26 4.57
C TYR A 192 5.58 -16.59 5.62
N MET A 193 6.21 -17.41 6.45
CA MET A 193 7.14 -16.99 7.49
C MET A 193 8.58 -17.42 7.19
N PRO A 194 9.57 -16.70 7.75
CA PRO A 194 10.95 -17.16 7.71
C PRO A 194 11.10 -18.47 8.50
N PHE A 195 12.16 -19.23 8.21
CA PHE A 195 12.38 -20.53 8.83
C PHE A 195 12.76 -20.43 10.33
N SER A 196 13.58 -19.44 10.68
CA SER A 196 14.03 -19.19 12.05
C SER A 196 14.27 -17.70 12.29
N THR A 197 14.43 -17.33 13.56
CA THR A 197 14.66 -15.94 13.97
C THR A 197 16.05 -15.44 13.60
N ARG A 198 17.00 -16.32 13.31
CA ARG A 198 18.38 -15.94 12.95
C ARG A 198 18.46 -15.02 11.75
N CYS A 199 17.54 -15.10 10.79
CA CYS A 199 17.59 -14.19 9.65
C CYS A 199 17.17 -12.75 9.99
N LEU A 200 16.47 -12.52 11.11
CA LEU A 200 15.83 -11.26 11.49
C LEU A 200 16.76 -10.30 12.26
N LYS A 201 18.00 -10.15 11.81
CA LYS A 201 19.07 -9.44 12.54
C LYS A 201 18.93 -7.92 12.56
N TYR A 202 18.32 -7.35 11.52
CA TYR A 202 18.38 -5.92 11.26
C TYR A 202 17.00 -5.29 11.44
N PHE A 203 16.84 -4.59 12.56
CA PHE A 203 15.64 -3.82 12.92
C PHE A 203 16.01 -2.76 13.96
N ASP A 204 15.13 -1.78 14.14
CA ASP A 204 15.17 -0.89 15.29
C ASP A 204 13.76 -0.66 15.86
N LEU A 205 13.68 -0.27 17.12
CA LEU A 205 12.46 0.20 17.77
C LEU A 205 12.68 1.64 18.21
N VAL A 206 11.91 2.56 17.62
CA VAL A 206 12.03 3.99 17.87
C VAL A 206 10.76 4.48 18.56
N PRO A 207 10.82 4.97 19.82
CA PRO A 207 9.67 5.62 20.47
C PRO A 207 9.16 6.78 19.61
N TYR A 208 7.85 6.89 19.43
CA TYR A 208 7.26 7.95 18.61
C TYR A 208 5.83 8.26 19.06
N ASP A 209 5.58 9.52 19.41
CA ASP A 209 4.28 10.00 19.91
C ASP A 209 3.71 9.13 21.06
N ASP A 210 2.51 8.56 20.91
CA ASP A 210 1.89 7.67 21.91
C ASP A 210 2.20 6.17 21.71
N GLY A 211 3.13 5.86 20.80
CA GLY A 211 3.49 4.51 20.41
C GLY A 211 4.98 4.39 20.09
N PHE A 212 5.29 3.58 19.10
CA PHE A 212 6.65 3.36 18.63
C PHE A 212 6.66 2.90 17.19
N VAL A 213 7.81 2.96 16.54
CA VAL A 213 8.01 2.49 15.17
C VAL A 213 8.96 1.31 15.17
N LEU A 214 8.51 0.19 14.60
CA LEU A 214 9.38 -0.88 14.14
C LEU A 214 10.05 -0.42 12.84
N ALA A 215 11.26 0.10 12.95
CA ALA A 215 12.03 0.59 11.81
C ALA A 215 12.65 -0.60 11.05
N LEU A 216 12.39 -0.62 9.74
CA LEU A 216 12.82 -1.70 8.86
C LEU A 216 14.06 -1.27 8.07
N PRO A 217 14.94 -2.22 7.72
CA PRO A 217 16.09 -1.92 6.89
C PRO A 217 15.68 -1.70 5.42
N ASP A 218 16.64 -1.28 4.59
CA ASP A 218 16.41 -1.25 3.15
C ASP A 218 16.47 -2.68 2.60
N ASN A 219 15.52 -3.10 1.78
CA ASN A 219 15.53 -4.47 1.27
C ASN A 219 16.72 -4.72 0.34
N LYS A 220 17.22 -3.70 -0.37
CA LYS A 220 18.39 -3.84 -1.25
C LYS A 220 19.69 -4.02 -0.49
N ASP A 221 19.75 -3.53 0.75
CA ASP A 221 20.88 -3.72 1.64
C ASP A 221 20.40 -3.69 3.09
N ILE A 222 20.07 -4.88 3.60
CA ILE A 222 19.54 -5.02 4.95
C ILE A 222 20.60 -4.74 6.03
N THR A 223 21.88 -4.77 5.68
CA THR A 223 23.00 -4.63 6.61
C THR A 223 23.34 -3.18 6.92
N LYS A 224 22.87 -2.26 6.07
CA LYS A 224 23.04 -0.82 6.27
C LYS A 224 22.38 -0.39 7.56
N LYS A 225 23.05 0.50 8.30
CA LYS A 225 22.50 1.13 9.52
C LYS A 225 21.12 1.73 9.21
N ILE A 226 20.15 1.43 10.07
CA ILE A 226 18.80 1.96 9.99
C ILE A 226 18.82 3.39 10.53
N GLU A 227 18.53 4.34 9.64
CA GLU A 227 18.29 5.74 9.98
C GLU A 227 16.82 6.02 9.70
N TYR A 228 16.05 6.30 10.75
CA TYR A 228 14.61 6.46 10.66
C TYR A 228 14.20 7.87 11.11
N THR A 229 13.47 8.55 10.23
CA THR A 229 12.78 9.80 10.52
C THR A 229 11.32 9.64 10.08
N ALA A 230 10.39 9.95 10.98
CA ALA A 230 8.97 9.86 10.69
C ALA A 230 8.53 11.00 9.75
N PRO A 231 7.84 10.70 8.63
CA PRO A 231 7.14 11.72 7.84
C PRO A 231 5.95 12.28 8.63
N GLU A 232 6.11 13.46 9.23
CA GLU A 232 5.15 14.04 10.17
C GLU A 232 3.79 14.36 9.55
N LYS A 233 3.74 14.89 8.32
CA LYS A 233 2.46 15.23 7.68
C LYS A 233 1.68 13.96 7.36
N LEU A 234 2.37 12.93 6.86
CA LEU A 234 1.78 11.62 6.64
C LEU A 234 1.23 11.01 7.94
N TYR A 235 2.01 11.09 9.03
CA TYR A 235 1.57 10.60 10.34
C TYR A 235 0.27 11.27 10.79
N ARG A 236 0.17 12.61 10.69
CA ARG A 236 -1.03 13.36 11.10
C ARG A 236 -2.28 12.94 10.33
N VAL A 237 -2.16 12.68 9.03
CA VAL A 237 -3.31 12.20 8.22
C VAL A 237 -3.73 10.79 8.60
N LEU A 238 -2.78 9.90 8.87
CA LEU A 238 -3.06 8.54 9.33
C LEU A 238 -3.71 8.54 10.72
N ARG A 239 -3.29 9.43 11.63
CA ARG A 239 -3.94 9.64 12.94
C ARG A 239 -5.36 10.16 12.82
N LYS A 240 -5.59 11.17 11.98
CA LYS A 240 -6.93 11.68 11.71
C LYS A 240 -7.85 10.58 11.16
N SER A 241 -7.32 9.73 10.28
CA SER A 241 -8.02 8.59 9.70
C SER A 241 -8.39 7.53 10.74
N GLU A 242 -7.51 7.28 11.70
CA GLU A 242 -7.77 6.40 12.83
C GLU A 242 -8.87 6.94 13.75
N ASP A 243 -8.85 8.24 14.07
CA ASP A 243 -9.88 8.87 14.89
C ASP A 243 -11.26 8.77 14.24
N TRP A 244 -11.34 8.82 12.91
CA TRP A 244 -12.57 8.57 12.17
C TRP A 244 -13.05 7.12 12.27
N GLY A 245 -12.15 6.13 12.16
CA GLY A 245 -12.46 4.71 12.37
C GLY A 245 -13.09 4.48 13.75
N LYS A 246 -12.44 5.01 14.80
CA LYS A 246 -12.95 4.97 16.18
C LYS A 246 -14.30 5.64 16.35
N MET A 247 -14.50 6.81 15.73
CA MET A 247 -15.78 7.53 15.76
C MET A 247 -16.91 6.68 15.13
N MET A 248 -16.61 5.94 14.07
CA MET A 248 -17.55 5.04 13.40
C MET A 248 -17.64 3.65 14.06
N GLN A 249 -16.82 3.38 15.09
CA GLN A 249 -16.68 2.08 15.75
C GLN A 249 -16.24 0.96 14.78
N ILE A 250 -15.31 1.29 13.87
CA ILE A 250 -14.73 0.35 12.91
C ILE A 250 -13.22 0.50 12.92
N ASP A 251 -12.54 -0.46 13.53
CA ASP A 251 -11.09 -0.50 13.64
C ASP A 251 -10.49 -1.57 12.70
N CYS A 252 -11.25 -2.64 12.43
CA CYS A 252 -10.80 -3.76 11.60
C CYS A 252 -11.82 -4.21 10.54
N VAL A 253 -11.37 -5.11 9.65
CA VAL A 253 -12.24 -5.75 8.64
C VAL A 253 -13.37 -6.55 9.28
N GLY A 254 -13.15 -7.11 10.48
CA GLY A 254 -14.19 -7.80 11.25
C GLY A 254 -15.39 -6.89 11.56
N ASP A 255 -15.14 -5.69 12.06
CA ASP A 255 -16.18 -4.69 12.37
C ASP A 255 -16.94 -4.27 11.12
N MET A 256 -16.21 -4.05 10.02
CA MET A 256 -16.80 -3.70 8.73
C MET A 256 -17.74 -4.79 8.22
N ASN A 257 -17.35 -6.05 8.39
CA ASN A 257 -18.19 -7.19 8.03
C ASN A 257 -19.42 -7.34 8.95
N ASP A 258 -19.29 -7.04 10.25
CA ASP A 258 -20.43 -6.96 11.17
C ASP A 258 -21.45 -5.95 10.64
N VAL A 259 -21.01 -4.72 10.32
CA VAL A 259 -21.85 -3.65 9.76
C VAL A 259 -22.56 -4.08 8.46
N ILE A 260 -21.85 -4.73 7.52
CA ILE A 260 -22.50 -5.25 6.30
C ILE A 260 -23.56 -6.28 6.66
N SER A 261 -23.21 -7.27 7.50
CA SER A 261 -24.08 -8.40 7.79
C SER A 261 -25.34 -8.01 8.55
N GLU A 262 -25.28 -6.91 9.30
CA GLU A 262 -26.39 -6.32 10.05
C GLU A 262 -27.21 -5.31 9.23
N GLY A 263 -26.80 -5.03 7.98
CA GLY A 263 -27.51 -4.12 7.07
C GLY A 263 -27.19 -2.64 7.25
N GLY A 264 -26.18 -2.29 8.05
CA GLY A 264 -25.79 -0.91 8.38
C GLY A 264 -24.89 -0.21 7.35
N ILE A 265 -24.58 -0.87 6.22
CA ILE A 265 -23.60 -0.37 5.24
C ILE A 265 -23.97 0.99 4.62
N ASN A 266 -25.28 1.25 4.42
CA ASN A 266 -25.72 2.52 3.84
C ASN A 266 -25.44 3.70 4.78
N ASP A 267 -25.69 3.55 6.07
CA ASP A 267 -25.45 4.59 7.06
C ASP A 267 -23.96 4.88 7.21
N LEU A 268 -23.13 3.82 7.29
CA LEU A 268 -21.67 3.95 7.30
C LEU A 268 -21.16 4.71 6.07
N MET A 269 -21.66 4.35 4.89
CA MET A 269 -21.28 4.99 3.64
C MET A 269 -21.66 6.47 3.61
N LEU A 270 -22.87 6.84 4.05
CA LEU A 270 -23.31 8.24 4.12
C LEU A 270 -22.43 9.06 5.07
N VAL A 271 -22.09 8.52 6.25
CA VAL A 271 -21.20 9.19 7.20
C VAL A 271 -19.81 9.39 6.60
N GLN A 272 -19.22 8.35 6.01
CA GLN A 272 -17.89 8.43 5.44
C GLN A 272 -17.81 9.41 4.26
N GLU A 273 -18.81 9.42 3.38
CA GLU A 273 -18.87 10.37 2.26
C GLU A 273 -19.07 11.82 2.73
N ALA A 274 -19.84 12.03 3.81
CA ALA A 274 -19.99 13.34 4.42
C ALA A 274 -18.68 13.86 5.04
N LEU A 275 -17.91 12.99 5.72
CA LEU A 275 -16.58 13.35 6.25
C LEU A 275 -15.62 13.75 5.13
N MET A 276 -15.62 12.99 4.03
CA MET A 276 -14.79 13.27 2.86
C MET A 276 -15.18 14.60 2.21
N GLU A 277 -16.47 14.85 2.00
CA GLU A 277 -16.95 16.11 1.42
C GLU A 277 -16.61 17.31 2.32
N LYS A 278 -16.74 17.15 3.65
CA LYS A 278 -16.34 18.16 4.62
C LYS A 278 -14.84 18.50 4.49
N GLU A 279 -13.97 17.50 4.38
CA GLU A 279 -12.53 17.75 4.25
C GLU A 279 -12.18 18.47 2.93
N ILE A 280 -12.85 18.13 1.82
CA ILE A 280 -12.66 18.85 0.54
C ILE A 280 -13.11 20.30 0.66
N ALA A 281 -14.23 20.57 1.34
CA ALA A 281 -14.71 21.93 1.60
C ALA A 281 -13.73 22.72 2.49
N GLU A 282 -13.20 22.11 3.55
CA GLU A 282 -12.17 22.72 4.42
C GLU A 282 -10.89 23.09 3.62
N ILE A 283 -10.47 22.22 2.71
CA ILE A 283 -9.34 22.51 1.79
C ILE A 283 -9.67 23.71 0.89
N ALA A 284 -10.87 23.76 0.31
CA ALA A 284 -11.29 24.88 -0.52
C ALA A 284 -11.31 26.21 0.26
N CYS A 285 -11.84 26.21 1.49
CA CYS A 285 -11.81 27.40 2.37
C CYS A 285 -10.39 27.88 2.61
N ARG A 286 -9.48 26.96 2.97
CA ARG A 286 -8.07 27.30 3.23
C ARG A 286 -7.37 27.90 2.00
N ILE A 287 -7.62 27.36 0.81
CA ILE A 287 -7.08 27.90 -0.46
C ILE A 287 -7.52 29.35 -0.66
N ILE A 288 -8.79 29.67 -0.36
CA ILE A 288 -9.37 31.00 -0.53
C ILE A 288 -8.83 31.96 0.52
N GLU A 289 -8.80 31.56 1.80
CA GLU A 289 -8.27 32.35 2.91
C GLU A 289 -6.81 32.73 2.71
N GLU A 290 -6.00 31.80 2.18
CA GLU A 290 -4.59 32.04 1.86
C GLU A 290 -4.39 32.78 0.52
N GLY A 291 -5.46 33.08 -0.23
CA GLY A 291 -5.40 33.84 -1.49
C GLY A 291 -4.65 33.12 -2.62
N LYS A 292 -4.69 31.79 -2.65
CA LYS A 292 -3.89 30.97 -3.57
C LYS A 292 -4.49 30.94 -4.98
N LYS A 293 -3.61 30.93 -5.99
CA LYS A 293 -4.00 30.98 -7.41
C LYS A 293 -3.70 29.72 -8.19
N VAL A 294 -2.70 28.95 -7.77
CA VAL A 294 -2.28 27.71 -8.44
C VAL A 294 -2.35 26.57 -7.42
N ILE A 295 -3.36 25.71 -7.57
CA ILE A 295 -3.54 24.50 -6.77
C ILE A 295 -2.82 23.36 -7.50
N LEU A 296 -1.85 22.73 -6.85
CA LEU A 296 -1.04 21.65 -7.38
C LEU A 296 -1.41 20.35 -6.68
N ILE A 297 -1.93 19.38 -7.41
CA ILE A 297 -2.41 18.10 -6.88
C ILE A 297 -1.52 16.99 -7.43
N ALA A 298 -0.71 16.36 -6.58
CA ALA A 298 0.03 15.16 -6.94
C ALA A 298 -0.32 14.00 -6.03
N GLY A 299 -0.10 12.80 -6.55
CA GLY A 299 -0.48 11.58 -5.86
C GLY A 299 -0.14 10.40 -6.75
N PRO A 300 0.14 9.24 -6.14
CA PRO A 300 0.57 8.08 -6.88
C PRO A 300 -0.59 7.47 -7.70
N SER A 301 -0.34 6.43 -8.50
CA SER A 301 -1.37 5.87 -9.39
C SER A 301 -2.62 5.39 -8.62
N SER A 302 -3.82 5.61 -9.15
CA SER A 302 -5.08 5.21 -8.50
C SER A 302 -5.34 5.82 -7.10
N SER A 303 -4.80 7.02 -6.86
CA SER A 303 -5.08 7.84 -5.67
C SER A 303 -6.38 8.65 -5.77
N GLY A 304 -7.05 8.68 -6.92
CA GLY A 304 -8.29 9.45 -7.10
C GLY A 304 -8.07 10.94 -7.38
N LYS A 305 -6.87 11.33 -7.87
CA LYS A 305 -6.50 12.72 -8.22
C LYS A 305 -7.55 13.40 -9.09
N THR A 306 -7.96 12.75 -10.18
CA THR A 306 -8.86 13.34 -11.17
C THR A 306 -10.24 13.58 -10.56
N THR A 307 -10.83 12.58 -9.89
CA THR A 307 -12.12 12.81 -9.19
C THR A 307 -12.01 13.87 -8.09
N PHE A 308 -10.92 13.85 -7.32
CA PHE A 308 -10.68 14.85 -6.28
C PHE A 308 -10.55 16.27 -6.85
N SER A 309 -9.84 16.47 -7.96
CA SER A 309 -9.68 17.80 -8.58
C SER A 309 -11.02 18.35 -9.07
N HIS A 310 -11.90 17.50 -9.61
CA HIS A 310 -13.26 17.88 -9.99
C HIS A 310 -14.13 18.24 -8.77
N ARG A 311 -14.08 17.45 -7.69
CA ARG A 311 -14.81 17.74 -6.44
C ARG A 311 -14.32 19.03 -5.79
N LEU A 312 -13.01 19.21 -5.68
CA LEU A 312 -12.41 20.44 -5.16
C LEU A 312 -12.81 21.65 -6.01
N SER A 313 -12.84 21.50 -7.34
CA SER A 313 -13.33 22.55 -8.24
C SER A 313 -14.80 22.90 -8.00
N ILE A 314 -15.65 21.93 -7.67
CA ILE A 314 -17.04 22.21 -7.28
C ILE A 314 -17.07 23.00 -5.98
N GLN A 315 -16.30 22.60 -4.97
CA GLN A 315 -16.25 23.30 -3.68
C GLN A 315 -15.72 24.74 -3.82
N LEU A 316 -14.70 24.96 -4.63
CA LEU A 316 -14.20 26.30 -4.96
C LEU A 316 -15.28 27.14 -5.66
N ARG A 317 -16.03 26.57 -6.62
CA ARG A 317 -17.17 27.26 -7.26
C ARG A 317 -18.28 27.60 -6.28
N ALA A 318 -18.60 26.72 -5.35
CA ALA A 318 -19.61 26.97 -4.33
C ALA A 318 -19.24 28.18 -3.44
N HIS A 319 -17.95 28.49 -3.32
CA HIS A 319 -17.43 29.66 -2.62
C HIS A 319 -17.16 30.88 -3.53
N GLY A 320 -17.66 30.87 -4.77
CA GLY A 320 -17.56 32.00 -5.70
C GLY A 320 -16.27 32.08 -6.52
N MET A 321 -15.36 31.12 -6.38
CA MET A 321 -14.16 31.05 -7.22
C MET A 321 -14.47 30.40 -8.58
N HIS A 322 -13.65 30.68 -9.59
CA HIS A 322 -13.76 30.05 -10.91
C HIS A 322 -12.53 29.18 -11.20
N PRO A 323 -12.56 27.89 -10.81
CA PRO A 323 -11.47 26.97 -11.05
C PRO A 323 -11.40 26.53 -12.51
N HIS A 324 -10.18 26.47 -13.03
CA HIS A 324 -9.81 25.95 -14.32
C HIS A 324 -8.96 24.69 -14.13
N PRO A 325 -9.55 23.48 -14.26
CA PRO A 325 -8.80 22.24 -14.16
C PRO A 325 -7.81 22.08 -15.32
N ILE A 326 -6.56 21.76 -15.00
CA ILE A 326 -5.47 21.56 -15.95
C ILE A 326 -4.81 20.21 -15.64
N ALA A 327 -5.00 19.23 -16.52
CA ALA A 327 -4.24 17.98 -16.45
C ALA A 327 -2.80 18.25 -16.92
N LEU A 328 -1.82 18.00 -16.06
CA LEU A 328 -0.40 18.19 -16.41
C LEU A 328 0.03 17.28 -17.56
N ASP A 329 -0.61 16.12 -17.70
CA ASP A 329 -0.45 15.21 -18.84
C ASP A 329 -0.65 15.91 -20.20
N ASN A 330 -1.36 17.03 -20.27
CA ASN A 330 -1.47 17.82 -21.51
C ASN A 330 -0.15 18.53 -21.92
N PHE A 331 0.82 18.56 -21.03
CA PHE A 331 2.14 19.17 -21.22
C PHE A 331 3.24 18.12 -21.36
N PHE A 332 2.93 16.89 -21.76
CA PHE A 332 3.98 15.98 -22.25
C PHE A 332 4.67 16.57 -23.48
N LYS A 333 5.97 16.29 -23.63
CA LYS A 333 6.70 16.53 -24.89
C LYS A 333 6.09 15.71 -26.03
N GLU A 334 6.39 16.08 -27.28
CA GLU A 334 5.97 15.27 -28.41
C GLU A 334 6.57 13.86 -28.30
N ARG A 335 5.92 12.84 -28.88
CA ARG A 335 6.32 11.43 -28.71
C ARG A 335 7.76 11.16 -29.13
N ASP A 336 8.26 11.85 -30.16
CA ASP A 336 9.64 11.75 -30.64
C ASP A 336 10.67 12.41 -29.72
N GLU A 337 10.24 13.31 -28.84
CA GLU A 337 11.08 13.98 -27.84
C GLU A 337 10.99 13.35 -26.45
N THR A 338 10.06 12.40 -26.27
CA THR A 338 9.85 11.71 -25.00
C THR A 338 11.05 10.81 -24.69
N PRO A 339 11.66 10.93 -23.49
CA PRO A 339 12.78 10.08 -23.08
C PRO A 339 12.45 8.59 -23.14
N ARG A 340 13.49 7.77 -23.24
CA ARG A 340 13.37 6.31 -23.18
C ARG A 340 14.03 5.76 -21.92
N ASP A 341 13.45 4.70 -21.38
CA ASP A 341 13.98 3.95 -20.25
C ASP A 341 15.14 3.04 -20.67
N GLU A 342 15.70 2.32 -19.68
CA GLU A 342 16.82 1.38 -19.86
C GLU A 342 16.48 0.22 -20.82
N ASP A 343 15.19 -0.09 -20.98
CA ASP A 343 14.68 -1.13 -21.87
C ASP A 343 14.32 -0.59 -23.27
N GLY A 344 14.53 0.71 -23.52
CA GLY A 344 14.26 1.39 -24.78
C GLY A 344 12.79 1.75 -25.03
N ASN A 345 11.92 1.60 -24.02
CA ASN A 345 10.52 2.02 -24.06
C ASN A 345 10.39 3.50 -23.67
N TYR A 346 9.30 4.17 -24.07
CA TYR A 346 9.07 5.56 -23.66
C TYR A 346 8.81 5.67 -22.16
N ASP A 347 9.58 6.51 -21.48
CA ASP A 347 9.45 6.78 -20.04
C ASP A 347 8.56 8.01 -19.82
N PHE A 348 7.24 7.80 -19.81
CA PHE A 348 6.27 8.85 -19.50
C PHE A 348 6.18 9.19 -18.01
N GLU A 349 6.87 8.46 -17.14
CA GLU A 349 6.83 8.68 -15.70
C GLU A 349 7.98 9.59 -15.21
N CYS A 350 8.99 9.85 -16.06
CA CYS A 350 10.08 10.77 -15.75
C CYS A 350 9.67 12.24 -15.94
N LEU A 351 10.25 13.13 -15.12
CA LEU A 351 9.98 14.56 -15.21
C LEU A 351 10.39 15.11 -16.58
N GLU A 352 11.44 14.56 -17.17
CA GLU A 352 11.99 14.96 -18.45
C GLU A 352 11.05 14.68 -19.64
N ALA A 353 10.00 13.85 -19.46
CA ALA A 353 8.92 13.69 -20.42
C ALA A 353 7.98 14.89 -20.46
N MET A 354 7.99 15.73 -19.42
CA MET A 354 7.18 16.94 -19.34
C MET A 354 7.87 18.10 -20.06
N ASP A 355 7.09 18.89 -20.79
CA ASP A 355 7.48 20.16 -21.36
C ASP A 355 7.38 21.27 -20.30
N LEU A 356 8.41 21.33 -19.45
CA LEU A 356 8.48 22.26 -18.33
C LEU A 356 8.49 23.73 -18.79
N GLU A 357 9.14 24.03 -19.91
CA GLU A 357 9.21 25.39 -20.46
C GLU A 357 7.83 25.84 -20.94
N LEU A 358 7.12 25.00 -21.68
CA LEU A 358 5.75 25.30 -22.09
C LEU A 358 4.85 25.48 -20.86
N PHE A 359 4.87 24.55 -19.91
CA PHE A 359 4.03 24.66 -18.72
C PHE A 359 4.30 25.97 -17.96
N ASN A 360 5.56 26.24 -17.61
CA ASN A 360 5.91 27.41 -16.82
C ASN A 360 5.61 28.72 -17.58
N SER A 361 5.90 28.79 -18.88
CA SER A 361 5.59 30.00 -19.68
C SER A 361 4.09 30.29 -19.73
N LYS A 362 3.24 29.25 -19.92
CA LYS A 362 1.78 29.41 -19.92
C LYS A 362 1.24 29.80 -18.56
N MET A 363 1.69 29.16 -17.49
CA MET A 363 1.20 29.47 -16.14
C MET A 363 1.63 30.88 -15.70
N VAL A 364 2.88 31.29 -15.97
CA VAL A 364 3.36 32.66 -15.69
C VAL A 364 2.61 33.69 -16.53
N GLY A 365 2.36 33.40 -17.81
CA GLY A 365 1.56 34.26 -18.68
C GLY A 365 0.17 34.52 -18.11
N LEU A 366 -0.53 33.46 -17.69
CA LEU A 366 -1.85 33.55 -17.06
C LEU A 366 -1.82 34.38 -15.77
N LEU A 367 -0.84 34.15 -14.88
CA LEU A 367 -0.71 34.91 -13.63
C LEU A 367 -0.40 36.40 -13.86
N ASN A 368 0.29 36.73 -14.96
CA ASN A 368 0.55 38.11 -15.37
C ASN A 368 -0.61 38.77 -16.12
N GLY A 369 -1.75 38.09 -16.28
CA GLY A 369 -2.93 38.61 -16.95
C GLY A 369 -2.89 38.51 -18.49
N ASN A 370 -2.02 37.66 -19.03
CA ASN A 370 -2.00 37.38 -20.47
C ASN A 370 -3.06 36.33 -20.84
N GLU A 371 -3.50 36.40 -22.09
CA GLU A 371 -4.40 35.42 -22.69
C GLU A 371 -3.56 34.27 -23.31
N GLU A 372 -3.70 33.05 -22.78
CA GLU A 372 -2.85 31.92 -23.14
C GLU A 372 -3.63 30.78 -23.82
N LEU A 373 -2.98 30.14 -24.80
CA LEU A 373 -3.51 28.95 -25.46
C LEU A 373 -2.94 27.70 -24.78
N LEU A 374 -3.81 26.87 -24.18
CA LEU A 374 -3.38 25.66 -23.48
C LEU A 374 -3.45 24.43 -24.41
N PRO A 375 -2.45 23.53 -24.34
CA PRO A 375 -2.48 22.30 -25.11
C PRO A 375 -3.47 21.28 -24.53
N LYS A 376 -3.88 20.34 -25.36
CA LYS A 376 -4.39 19.03 -24.96
C LYS A 376 -3.48 17.97 -25.58
N PHE A 377 -3.04 16.97 -24.83
CA PHE A 377 -2.18 15.93 -25.40
C PHE A 377 -3.02 14.77 -25.94
N ASP A 378 -2.85 14.42 -27.21
CA ASP A 378 -3.45 13.24 -27.82
C ASP A 378 -2.46 12.07 -27.70
N PHE A 379 -2.73 11.13 -26.80
CA PHE A 379 -1.88 9.96 -26.57
C PHE A 379 -1.82 8.98 -27.74
N ASN A 380 -2.83 8.97 -28.63
CA ASN A 380 -2.82 8.12 -29.81
C ASN A 380 -1.83 8.68 -30.83
N GLN A 381 -1.95 9.99 -31.12
CA GLN A 381 -1.04 10.69 -32.02
C GLN A 381 0.35 10.91 -31.40
N GLY A 382 0.42 10.96 -30.07
CA GLY A 382 1.60 11.34 -29.32
C GLY A 382 1.95 12.80 -29.53
N ARG A 383 0.95 13.69 -29.65
CA ARG A 383 1.15 15.10 -29.98
C ARG A 383 0.26 16.06 -29.20
N LYS A 384 0.73 17.29 -29.00
CA LYS A 384 -0.10 18.38 -28.47
C LYS A 384 -1.06 18.87 -29.56
N VAL A 385 -2.34 18.95 -29.23
CA VAL A 385 -3.40 19.57 -30.05
C VAL A 385 -3.94 20.80 -29.34
N TYR A 386 -4.33 21.80 -30.12
CA TYR A 386 -4.87 23.05 -29.60
C TYR A 386 -6.27 23.27 -30.19
N ASP A 387 -7.25 23.53 -29.33
CA ASP A 387 -8.65 23.73 -29.75
C ASP A 387 -8.96 25.19 -30.16
N GLY A 388 -7.95 26.06 -30.11
CA GLY A 388 -8.04 27.49 -30.41
C GLY A 388 -8.65 28.34 -29.31
N LYS A 389 -9.13 27.75 -28.21
CA LYS A 389 -9.69 28.49 -27.08
C LYS A 389 -8.57 29.00 -26.19
N LYS A 390 -8.56 30.30 -25.96
CA LYS A 390 -7.61 30.90 -25.05
C LYS A 390 -8.23 31.10 -23.67
N LEU A 391 -7.37 31.07 -22.66
CA LEU A 391 -7.71 31.27 -21.26
C LEU A 391 -7.13 32.60 -20.79
N LEU A 392 -7.93 33.39 -20.08
CA LEU A 392 -7.50 34.60 -19.38
C LEU A 392 -7.92 34.46 -17.91
N LEU A 393 -6.96 34.60 -17.00
CA LEU A 393 -7.22 34.50 -15.57
C LEU A 393 -7.88 35.78 -15.05
N LYS A 394 -9.10 35.69 -14.51
CA LYS A 394 -9.78 36.81 -13.83
C LYS A 394 -9.47 36.84 -12.32
N PRO A 395 -9.82 37.93 -11.59
CA PRO A 395 -9.52 38.05 -10.16
C PRO A 395 -10.04 36.91 -9.28
N ASP A 396 -11.16 36.27 -9.62
CA ASP A 396 -11.72 35.15 -8.85
C ASP A 396 -11.37 33.77 -9.45
N ASP A 397 -10.55 33.76 -10.50
CA ASP A 397 -10.14 32.53 -11.16
C ASP A 397 -8.96 31.88 -10.43
N VAL A 398 -8.92 30.55 -10.47
CA VAL A 398 -7.83 29.71 -9.93
C VAL A 398 -7.50 28.57 -10.87
N LEU A 399 -6.23 28.18 -10.93
CA LEU A 399 -5.75 27.06 -11.74
C LEU A 399 -5.67 25.81 -10.87
N VAL A 400 -6.34 24.73 -11.26
CA VAL A 400 -6.32 23.45 -10.53
C VAL A 400 -5.55 22.44 -11.35
N CYS A 401 -4.25 22.34 -11.09
CA CYS A 401 -3.32 21.52 -11.84
C CYS A 401 -3.12 20.16 -11.18
N GLU A 402 -3.38 19.06 -11.89
CA GLU A 402 -3.19 17.71 -11.37
C GLU A 402 -2.21 16.90 -12.23
N GLY A 403 -1.33 16.15 -11.59
CA GLY A 403 -0.41 15.22 -12.24
C GLY A 403 0.64 14.66 -11.30
N ILE A 404 1.31 13.59 -11.70
CA ILE A 404 2.26 12.88 -10.82
C ILE A 404 3.45 13.75 -10.39
N HIS A 405 3.83 14.75 -11.20
CA HIS A 405 4.93 15.68 -10.91
C HIS A 405 4.49 17.02 -10.33
N ALA A 406 3.20 17.24 -10.01
CA ALA A 406 2.71 18.57 -9.62
C ALA A 406 3.41 19.13 -8.37
N LEU A 407 3.92 18.26 -7.49
CA LEU A 407 4.65 18.64 -6.28
C LEU A 407 6.17 18.72 -6.47
N ASN A 408 6.70 18.32 -7.63
CA ASN A 408 8.13 18.44 -7.88
C ASN A 408 8.50 19.94 -8.04
N PRO A 409 9.45 20.49 -7.26
CA PRO A 409 9.83 21.89 -7.36
C PRO A 409 10.20 22.34 -8.78
N LYS A 410 10.88 21.46 -9.54
CA LYS A 410 11.26 21.72 -10.93
C LYS A 410 10.07 21.87 -11.89
N MET A 411 8.93 21.25 -11.57
CA MET A 411 7.71 21.36 -12.39
C MET A 411 7.17 22.80 -12.39
N THR A 412 7.35 23.50 -11.27
CA THR A 412 6.74 24.82 -11.02
C THR A 412 7.76 25.91 -10.65
N GLU A 413 9.00 25.73 -11.10
CA GLU A 413 10.15 26.55 -10.68
C GLU A 413 9.95 28.04 -10.96
N SER A 414 9.33 28.39 -12.08
CA SER A 414 9.09 29.79 -12.48
C SER A 414 7.88 30.43 -11.80
N LEU A 415 7.08 29.66 -11.05
CA LEU A 415 5.88 30.16 -10.39
C LEU A 415 6.20 30.66 -8.97
N PRO A 416 5.66 31.80 -8.53
CA PRO A 416 5.90 32.30 -7.17
C PRO A 416 5.27 31.38 -6.10
N ASP A 417 6.02 31.02 -5.06
CA ASP A 417 5.51 30.12 -4.01
C ASP A 417 4.32 30.69 -3.22
N LYS A 418 4.22 32.01 -3.12
CA LYS A 418 3.07 32.68 -2.48
C LYS A 418 1.75 32.31 -3.16
N ASP A 419 1.76 32.06 -4.47
CA ASP A 419 0.58 31.80 -5.28
C ASP A 419 0.20 30.31 -5.31
N LYS A 420 1.10 29.42 -4.84
CA LYS A 420 0.94 27.96 -4.88
C LYS A 420 0.25 27.41 -3.63
N PHE A 421 -0.59 26.41 -3.83
CA PHE A 421 -1.10 25.53 -2.78
C PHE A 421 -0.90 24.07 -3.20
N ARG A 422 -0.14 23.32 -2.42
CA ARG A 422 0.32 21.96 -2.73
C ARG A 422 -0.51 20.93 -1.98
N ILE A 423 -1.16 20.03 -2.72
CA ILE A 423 -1.97 18.94 -2.19
C ILE A 423 -1.33 17.61 -2.61
N TYR A 424 -0.98 16.80 -1.61
CA TYR A 424 -0.66 15.40 -1.84
C TYR A 424 -1.89 14.54 -1.56
N ILE A 425 -2.29 13.70 -2.50
CA ILE A 425 -3.43 12.78 -2.35
C ILE A 425 -2.96 11.33 -2.44
N SER A 426 -3.44 10.48 -1.53
CA SER A 426 -3.16 9.04 -1.57
C SER A 426 -4.33 8.24 -1.01
N ALA A 427 -4.38 6.94 -1.32
CA ALA A 427 -5.38 6.02 -0.79
C ALA A 427 -4.81 5.34 0.47
N LEU A 428 -4.70 6.10 1.56
CA LEU A 428 -4.09 5.63 2.79
C LEU A 428 -5.11 4.75 3.52
N ASN A 429 -4.99 3.43 3.37
CA ASN A 429 -5.93 2.50 3.97
C ASN A 429 -5.97 2.68 5.50
N MET A 430 -7.18 2.86 6.02
CA MET A 430 -7.44 3.13 7.44
C MET A 430 -7.74 1.85 8.22
N LEU A 431 -8.22 0.81 7.53
CA LEU A 431 -8.58 -0.47 8.14
C LEU A 431 -7.38 -1.40 8.27
N ASN A 432 -7.34 -2.09 9.40
CA ASN A 432 -6.52 -3.27 9.58
C ASN A 432 -7.32 -4.55 9.29
N ILE A 433 -6.63 -5.61 8.87
CA ILE A 433 -7.24 -6.95 8.79
C ILE A 433 -7.55 -7.44 10.20
N ASP A 434 -6.56 -7.31 11.09
CA ASP A 434 -6.63 -7.58 12.53
C ASP A 434 -5.54 -6.79 13.27
N GLU A 435 -5.35 -7.01 14.57
CA GLU A 435 -4.41 -6.26 15.41
C GLU A 435 -2.97 -6.26 14.86
N HIS A 436 -2.54 -7.32 14.18
CA HIS A 436 -1.15 -7.51 13.76
C HIS A 436 -0.96 -7.45 12.24
N ASN A 437 -2.05 -7.55 11.47
CA ASN A 437 -2.04 -7.58 10.02
C ASN A 437 -2.72 -6.32 9.47
N ARG A 438 -1.90 -5.36 9.05
CA ARG A 438 -2.40 -4.16 8.35
C ARG A 438 -2.76 -4.42 6.89
N ILE A 439 -3.60 -3.56 6.32
CA ILE A 439 -3.83 -3.54 4.88
C ILE A 439 -2.76 -2.66 4.21
N ALA A 440 -2.07 -3.16 3.20
CA ALA A 440 -1.12 -2.35 2.44
C ALA A 440 -1.82 -1.35 1.53
N THR A 441 -1.46 -0.06 1.63
CA THR A 441 -1.88 0.99 0.69
C THR A 441 -1.62 0.59 -0.77
N THR A 442 -0.54 -0.16 -1.03
CA THR A 442 -0.22 -0.69 -2.37
C THR A 442 -1.27 -1.66 -2.88
N ASP A 443 -1.84 -2.50 -2.02
CA ASP A 443 -2.84 -3.50 -2.41
C ASP A 443 -4.16 -2.83 -2.77
N GLY A 444 -4.62 -1.89 -1.95
CA GLY A 444 -5.83 -1.10 -2.25
C GLY A 444 -5.70 -0.36 -3.58
N ARG A 445 -4.54 0.25 -3.83
CA ARG A 445 -4.27 0.99 -5.08
C ARG A 445 -4.13 0.09 -6.30
N LEU A 446 -3.52 -1.09 -6.15
CA LEU A 446 -3.47 -2.10 -7.22
C LEU A 446 -4.87 -2.58 -7.60
N LEU A 447 -5.73 -2.86 -6.61
CA LEU A 447 -7.11 -3.26 -6.83
C LEU A 447 -7.93 -2.14 -7.50
N ARG A 448 -7.81 -0.89 -7.03
CA ARG A 448 -8.38 0.30 -7.70
C ARG A 448 -7.94 0.38 -9.17
N ARG A 449 -6.63 0.20 -9.42
CA ARG A 449 -6.06 0.24 -10.78
C ARG A 449 -6.64 -0.86 -11.66
N MET A 450 -6.67 -2.09 -11.16
CA MET A 450 -7.12 -3.27 -11.89
C MET A 450 -8.57 -3.12 -12.36
N VAL A 451 -9.47 -2.70 -11.47
CA VAL A 451 -10.89 -2.54 -11.84
C VAL A 451 -11.08 -1.39 -12.82
N ARG A 452 -10.42 -0.25 -12.60
CA ARG A 452 -10.47 0.89 -13.53
C ARG A 452 -9.93 0.51 -14.91
N ASP A 453 -8.71 -0.03 -14.97
CA ASP A 453 -8.02 -0.31 -16.22
C ASP A 453 -8.78 -1.36 -17.06
N ALA A 454 -9.38 -2.37 -16.42
CA ALA A 454 -10.24 -3.34 -17.09
C ALA A 454 -11.52 -2.72 -17.67
N ARG A 455 -12.08 -1.71 -17.00
CA ARG A 455 -13.30 -1.03 -17.47
C ARG A 455 -13.02 -0.02 -18.58
N THR A 456 -12.01 0.83 -18.43
CA THR A 456 -11.82 2.03 -19.27
C THR A 456 -10.60 2.00 -20.16
N ARG A 457 -9.63 1.11 -19.92
CA ARG A 457 -8.34 1.10 -20.65
C ARG A 457 -8.05 -0.21 -21.40
N GLY A 458 -8.93 -1.20 -21.30
CA GLY A 458 -8.79 -2.48 -22.01
C GLY A 458 -7.66 -3.39 -21.50
N ASN A 459 -6.99 -3.04 -20.40
CA ASN A 459 -5.98 -3.91 -19.78
C ASN A 459 -6.67 -4.89 -18.84
N ASP A 460 -6.34 -6.19 -18.96
CA ASP A 460 -6.79 -7.19 -18.01
C ASP A 460 -5.95 -7.20 -16.72
N ALA A 461 -6.38 -8.00 -15.74
CA ALA A 461 -5.69 -8.11 -14.46
C ALA A 461 -4.24 -8.61 -14.60
N GLN A 462 -3.98 -9.51 -15.56
CA GLN A 462 -2.64 -10.02 -15.80
C GLN A 462 -1.70 -8.89 -16.23
N LYS A 463 -2.13 -8.08 -17.21
CA LYS A 463 -1.34 -6.94 -17.68
C LYS A 463 -1.14 -5.88 -16.59
N THR A 464 -2.16 -5.59 -15.78
CA THR A 464 -2.02 -4.64 -14.67
C THR A 464 -1.02 -5.13 -13.61
N ILE A 465 -1.06 -6.42 -13.25
CA ILE A 465 -0.13 -7.01 -12.28
C ILE A 465 1.31 -6.94 -12.80
N SER A 466 1.55 -7.31 -14.07
CA SER A 466 2.91 -7.30 -14.63
C SER A 466 3.53 -5.91 -14.72
N MET A 467 2.71 -4.87 -14.94
CA MET A 467 3.17 -3.48 -14.98
C MET A 467 3.39 -2.87 -13.58
N TRP A 468 2.77 -3.43 -12.53
CA TRP A 468 2.74 -2.83 -11.20
C TRP A 468 4.13 -2.52 -10.60
N PRO A 469 5.16 -3.38 -10.73
CA PRO A 469 6.50 -3.06 -10.25
C PRO A 469 7.10 -1.82 -10.90
N SER A 470 6.87 -1.60 -12.19
CA SER A 470 7.37 -0.41 -12.90
C SER A 470 6.70 0.87 -12.38
N VAL A 471 5.37 0.83 -12.24
CA VAL A 471 4.59 1.93 -11.66
C VAL A 471 5.10 2.29 -10.27
N ARG A 472 5.35 1.29 -9.42
CA ARG A 472 5.89 1.48 -8.06
C ARG A 472 7.26 2.15 -8.06
N ARG A 473 8.16 1.76 -8.97
CA ARG A 473 9.47 2.42 -9.12
C ARG A 473 9.33 3.89 -9.52
N GLY A 474 8.43 4.20 -10.45
CA GLY A 474 8.12 5.58 -10.84
C GLY A 474 7.64 6.42 -9.66
N GLU A 475 6.73 5.87 -8.84
CA GLU A 475 6.23 6.54 -7.64
C GLU A 475 7.32 6.82 -6.59
N GLU A 476 8.19 5.83 -6.35
CA GLU A 476 9.31 5.94 -5.41
C GLU A 476 10.35 6.97 -5.84
N LYS A 477 10.56 7.14 -7.15
CA LYS A 477 11.50 8.13 -7.70
C LYS A 477 10.91 9.53 -7.79
N ASN A 478 9.63 9.64 -8.18
CA ASN A 478 9.09 10.90 -8.71
C ASN A 478 7.99 11.52 -7.85
N ILE A 479 7.40 10.79 -6.89
CA ILE A 479 6.23 11.24 -6.13
C ILE A 479 6.52 11.26 -4.62
N PHE A 480 6.89 10.12 -4.05
CA PHE A 480 7.12 10.02 -2.60
C PHE A 480 8.22 10.95 -2.04
N PRO A 481 9.29 11.30 -2.79
CA PRO A 481 10.27 12.28 -2.31
C PRO A 481 9.68 13.66 -2.00
N TYR A 482 8.59 14.04 -2.69
CA TYR A 482 7.99 15.38 -2.59
C TYR A 482 6.70 15.41 -1.74
N GLN A 483 6.26 14.28 -1.17
CA GLN A 483 4.98 14.22 -0.44
C GLN A 483 4.96 15.15 0.79
N GLU A 484 6.07 15.24 1.53
CA GLU A 484 6.18 16.12 2.71
C GLU A 484 6.33 17.61 2.34
N GLU A 485 6.51 17.95 1.06
CA GLU A 485 6.48 19.33 0.58
C GLU A 485 5.04 19.87 0.44
N ALA A 486 4.02 19.01 0.55
CA ALA A 486 2.63 19.42 0.43
C ALA A 486 2.16 20.32 1.58
N ASP A 487 1.35 21.35 1.27
CA ASP A 487 0.71 22.21 2.27
C ASP A 487 -0.41 21.45 3.02
N ILE A 488 -1.02 20.48 2.34
CA ILE A 488 -1.95 19.52 2.94
C ILE A 488 -1.86 18.15 2.26
N MET A 489 -2.13 17.11 3.04
CA MET A 489 -2.30 15.74 2.56
C MET A 489 -3.77 15.34 2.66
N PHE A 490 -4.30 14.68 1.63
CA PHE A 490 -5.67 14.22 1.57
C PHE A 490 -5.74 12.69 1.45
N ASN A 491 -6.51 12.05 2.34
CA ASN A 491 -6.75 10.63 2.28
C ASN A 491 -7.99 10.31 1.45
N SER A 492 -7.77 9.78 0.26
CA SER A 492 -8.83 9.36 -0.66
C SER A 492 -9.46 7.99 -0.33
N ALA A 493 -8.94 7.27 0.67
CA ALA A 493 -9.46 5.97 1.04
C ALA A 493 -10.86 6.10 1.67
N LEU A 494 -11.73 5.15 1.36
CA LEU A 494 -13.07 5.06 1.95
C LEU A 494 -13.15 3.73 2.70
N ILE A 495 -13.62 3.75 3.94
CA ILE A 495 -13.60 2.58 4.82
C ILE A 495 -14.30 1.35 4.21
N TYR A 496 -15.32 1.56 3.39
CA TYR A 496 -16.07 0.48 2.74
C TYR A 496 -15.53 0.05 1.38
N GLU A 497 -14.51 0.71 0.83
CA GLU A 497 -14.21 0.61 -0.60
C GLU A 497 -13.73 -0.77 -1.04
N LEU A 498 -12.98 -1.49 -0.19
CA LEU A 498 -12.43 -2.79 -0.56
C LEU A 498 -13.55 -3.83 -0.73
N SER A 499 -14.58 -3.75 0.10
CA SER A 499 -15.81 -4.54 0.01
C SER A 499 -16.62 -4.22 -1.25
N ALA A 500 -16.62 -2.96 -1.70
CA ALA A 500 -17.21 -2.57 -2.98
C ALA A 500 -16.38 -3.08 -4.16
N ILE A 501 -15.06 -2.85 -4.14
CA ILE A 501 -14.10 -3.21 -5.20
C ILE A 501 -14.03 -4.72 -5.40
N LYS A 502 -14.12 -5.51 -4.33
CA LYS A 502 -14.07 -6.99 -4.36
C LYS A 502 -14.95 -7.59 -5.45
N GLN A 503 -16.19 -7.11 -5.57
CA GLN A 503 -17.18 -7.64 -6.53
C GLN A 503 -16.74 -7.50 -7.99
N PHE A 504 -15.90 -6.51 -8.29
CA PHE A 504 -15.36 -6.27 -9.61
C PHE A 504 -13.96 -6.89 -9.78
N ALA A 505 -13.15 -6.89 -8.71
CA ALA A 505 -11.79 -7.40 -8.76
C ALA A 505 -11.73 -8.93 -8.82
N GLU A 506 -12.56 -9.66 -8.07
CA GLU A 506 -12.51 -11.13 -8.02
C GLU A 506 -12.70 -11.78 -9.40
N PRO A 507 -13.71 -11.42 -10.22
CA PRO A 507 -13.85 -11.98 -11.56
C PRO A 507 -12.65 -11.72 -12.47
N LEU A 508 -11.97 -10.58 -12.31
CA LEU A 508 -10.77 -10.24 -13.08
C LEU A 508 -9.57 -11.10 -12.64
N LEU A 509 -9.40 -11.29 -11.33
CA LEU A 509 -8.34 -12.12 -10.77
C LEU A 509 -8.50 -13.60 -11.12
N PHE A 510 -9.73 -14.12 -11.15
CA PHE A 510 -10.00 -15.51 -11.56
C PHE A 510 -9.67 -15.79 -13.03
N LYS A 511 -9.63 -14.77 -13.89
CA LYS A 511 -9.26 -14.90 -15.31
C LYS A 511 -7.76 -15.05 -15.54
N VAL A 512 -6.92 -14.73 -14.55
CA VAL A 512 -5.46 -14.82 -14.69
C VAL A 512 -5.05 -16.29 -14.87
N PRO A 513 -4.35 -16.65 -15.96
CA PRO A 513 -3.96 -18.04 -16.24
C PRO A 513 -3.08 -18.63 -15.13
N ARG A 514 -3.28 -19.91 -14.80
CA ARG A 514 -2.55 -20.57 -13.69
C ARG A 514 -1.06 -20.80 -13.95
N ASP A 515 -0.68 -20.80 -15.22
CA ASP A 515 0.66 -21.01 -15.74
C ASP A 515 1.42 -19.69 -15.99
N SER A 516 0.80 -18.53 -15.74
CA SER A 516 1.46 -17.22 -15.86
C SER A 516 2.20 -16.84 -14.57
N GLU A 517 3.20 -15.95 -14.69
CA GLU A 517 3.97 -15.46 -13.53
C GLU A 517 3.11 -14.65 -12.56
N GLU A 518 2.10 -13.95 -13.08
CA GLU A 518 1.19 -13.08 -12.31
C GLU A 518 0.19 -13.86 -11.47
N TYR A 519 -0.03 -15.15 -11.75
CA TYR A 519 -1.00 -15.98 -11.03
C TYR A 519 -0.77 -16.00 -9.51
N PHE A 520 0.49 -15.98 -9.09
CA PHE A 520 0.84 -15.96 -7.67
C PHE A 520 0.23 -14.73 -6.97
N GLU A 521 0.42 -13.57 -7.57
CA GLU A 521 -0.07 -12.31 -7.04
C GLU A 521 -1.60 -12.24 -7.14
N ALA A 522 -2.18 -12.73 -8.23
CA ALA A 522 -3.64 -12.81 -8.38
C ALA A 522 -4.28 -13.67 -7.28
N ASN A 523 -3.69 -14.85 -7.00
CA ASN A 523 -4.14 -15.73 -5.92
C ASN A 523 -3.92 -15.13 -4.53
N ARG A 524 -2.86 -14.34 -4.33
CA ARG A 524 -2.65 -13.57 -3.10
C ARG A 524 -3.74 -12.50 -2.93
N LEU A 525 -4.10 -11.78 -3.99
CA LEU A 525 -5.17 -10.79 -3.90
C LEU A 525 -6.54 -11.43 -3.66
N LEU A 526 -6.84 -12.58 -4.28
CA LEU A 526 -8.08 -13.33 -4.00
C LEU A 526 -8.21 -13.74 -2.54
N LYS A 527 -7.14 -14.32 -1.97
CA LYS A 527 -7.12 -14.72 -0.55
C LYS A 527 -7.20 -13.52 0.40
N PHE A 528 -6.68 -12.36 0.00
CA PHE A 528 -6.82 -11.11 0.74
C PHE A 528 -8.26 -10.60 0.68
N LEU A 529 -8.87 -10.57 -0.51
CA LEU A 529 -10.26 -10.15 -0.68
C LEU A 529 -11.24 -11.09 0.05
N ASP A 530 -10.90 -12.36 0.26
CA ASP A 530 -11.73 -13.34 0.99
C ASP A 530 -12.05 -12.93 2.45
N TYR A 531 -11.34 -11.97 3.03
CA TYR A 531 -11.67 -11.41 4.35
C TYR A 531 -12.85 -10.43 4.33
N PHE A 532 -13.22 -9.91 3.16
CA PHE A 532 -14.24 -8.86 3.03
C PHE A 532 -15.56 -9.45 2.55
N LEU A 533 -16.67 -9.06 3.18
CA LEU A 533 -18.00 -9.25 2.64
C LEU A 533 -18.27 -8.21 1.53
N GLY A 534 -19.00 -8.63 0.49
CA GLY A 534 -19.53 -7.71 -0.52
C GLY A 534 -20.90 -7.14 -0.11
N PHE A 535 -21.30 -6.03 -0.72
CA PHE A 535 -22.60 -5.39 -0.52
C PHE A 535 -23.10 -4.74 -1.82
N ASP A 536 -24.38 -4.42 -1.96
CA ASP A 536 -24.88 -3.76 -3.18
C ASP A 536 -24.27 -2.35 -3.36
N VAL A 537 -23.55 -2.16 -4.47
CA VAL A 537 -22.84 -0.91 -4.81
C VAL A 537 -23.73 0.13 -5.49
N SER A 538 -25.01 -0.17 -5.73
CA SER A 538 -25.97 0.74 -6.37
C SER A 538 -26.11 2.07 -5.62
N ASN A 539 -26.08 2.02 -4.29
CA ASN A 539 -26.27 3.19 -3.41
C ASN A 539 -25.03 4.08 -3.25
N ILE A 540 -23.86 3.69 -3.77
CA ILE A 540 -22.66 4.52 -3.68
C ILE A 540 -22.91 5.86 -4.41
N PRO A 541 -22.69 7.02 -3.77
CA PRO A 541 -22.95 8.32 -4.41
C PRO A 541 -22.22 8.48 -5.74
N GLN A 542 -22.85 9.13 -6.72
CA GLN A 542 -22.28 9.29 -8.07
C GLN A 542 -21.02 10.19 -8.08
N ASN A 543 -20.87 11.06 -7.08
CA ASN A 543 -19.70 11.91 -6.88
C ASN A 543 -18.62 11.27 -5.97
N SER A 544 -18.82 10.04 -5.50
CA SER A 544 -17.84 9.32 -4.68
C SER A 544 -16.53 9.10 -5.44
N ILE A 545 -15.38 9.21 -4.77
CA ILE A 545 -14.08 8.86 -5.36
C ILE A 545 -14.05 7.39 -5.81
N THR A 546 -14.74 6.49 -5.11
CA THR A 546 -14.80 5.07 -5.50
C THR A 546 -15.41 4.87 -6.90
N ARG A 547 -16.29 5.78 -7.36
CA ARG A 547 -16.91 5.70 -8.70
C ARG A 547 -15.90 5.85 -9.84
N GLU A 548 -14.76 6.48 -9.61
CA GLU A 548 -13.63 6.47 -10.56
C GLU A 548 -13.21 5.04 -10.89
N PHE A 549 -13.21 4.16 -9.89
CA PHE A 549 -12.68 2.81 -10.00
C PHE A 549 -13.73 1.77 -10.33
N ILE A 550 -14.93 1.84 -9.76
CA ILE A 550 -16.00 0.83 -10.01
C ILE A 550 -17.03 1.26 -11.07
N GLY A 551 -17.07 2.55 -11.45
CA GLY A 551 -17.97 3.09 -12.48
C GLY A 551 -19.30 3.58 -11.92
N GLY A 552 -20.09 4.25 -12.77
CA GLY A 552 -21.35 4.91 -12.37
C GLY A 552 -21.15 6.30 -11.75
N GLY A 553 -20.03 6.95 -12.06
CA GLY A 553 -19.73 8.32 -11.60
C GLY A 553 -20.40 9.40 -12.44
N CYS A 554 -20.49 10.62 -11.90
CA CYS A 554 -21.06 11.78 -12.59
C CYS A 554 -20.04 12.66 -13.31
N PHE A 555 -18.74 12.37 -13.16
CA PHE A 555 -17.65 13.09 -13.83
C PHE A 555 -17.24 12.38 -15.11
N ASP A 556 -16.95 13.14 -16.15
CA ASP A 556 -16.40 12.64 -17.41
C ASP A 556 -14.87 12.50 -17.27
N ILE A 557 -14.42 11.30 -16.90
CA ILE A 557 -13.03 10.96 -16.50
C ILE A 557 -12.43 9.90 -17.42
#